data_AF-A0A935F6B0-F1
#
_entry.id   AF-A0A935F6B0-F1
#
_cell.length_a   1.000
_cell.length_b   1.000
_cell.length_c   1.000
_cell.angle_alpha   90.00
_cell.angle_beta   90.00
_cell.angle_gamma   90.00
#
_symmetry.space_group_name_H-M   'P 1'
#
loop_
_entity.id
_entity.type
_entity.pdbx_description
1 polymer ?
#
loop_
_entity_poly.entity_id
_entity_poly.type
_entity_poly.pdbx_seq_one_letter_code
_entity_poly.pdbx_strand_id
1 'polypeptide(L)' 'MTEEPERPYGRDDLAYVRGGKAGTCLRGRDGLEVRLAAPEREAPVERERLSLVGVLVAFLASGAEPRQ' A
#
# COMPACT_ATOMS: atom_id res chain seq x y z
N MET A 1 -5.43 -15.30 -16.62
CA MET A 1 -6.21 -14.04 -16.63
C MET A 1 -5.23 -12.95 -16.25
N THR A 2 -4.93 -12.04 -17.15
CA THR A 2 -4.01 -10.92 -16.88
C THR A 2 -4.78 -9.92 -16.03
N GLU A 3 -4.38 -9.77 -14.77
CA GLU A 3 -4.97 -8.80 -13.84
C GLU A 3 -4.80 -7.39 -14.42
N GLU A 4 -5.88 -6.61 -14.53
CA GLU A 4 -5.76 -5.21 -14.96
C GLU A 4 -4.97 -4.45 -13.89
N PRO A 5 -3.90 -3.74 -14.27
CA PRO A 5 -3.08 -3.00 -13.32
C PRO A 5 -3.89 -1.88 -12.65
N GLU A 6 -3.63 -1.66 -11.36
CA GLU A 6 -4.26 -0.61 -10.58
C GLU A 6 -4.10 0.76 -11.26
N ARG A 7 -5.23 1.46 -11.45
CA ARG A 7 -5.25 2.75 -12.13
C ARG A 7 -5.00 3.87 -11.11
N PRO A 8 -4.25 4.93 -11.48
CA PRO A 8 -4.08 6.09 -10.62
C PRO A 8 -5.43 6.73 -10.30
N TYR A 9 -5.63 7.05 -9.02
CA TYR A 9 -6.87 7.66 -8.55
C TYR A 9 -7.15 8.99 -9.28
N GLY A 10 -8.38 9.14 -9.82
CA GLY A 10 -8.84 10.37 -10.48
C GLY A 10 -8.35 10.59 -11.90
N ARG A 11 -7.74 9.58 -12.54
CA ARG A 11 -7.24 9.65 -13.93
C ARG A 11 -7.75 8.49 -14.79
N ASP A 12 -9.02 8.58 -15.18
CA ASP A 12 -9.70 7.59 -16.02
C ASP A 12 -9.30 7.68 -17.51
N ASP A 13 -8.61 8.75 -17.89
CA ASP A 13 -8.16 9.04 -19.24
C ASP A 13 -6.82 8.34 -19.61
N LEU A 14 -6.19 7.68 -18.64
CA LEU A 14 -4.93 6.99 -18.80
C LEU A 14 -5.11 5.59 -19.41
N ALA A 15 -4.48 5.35 -20.56
CA ALA A 15 -4.44 4.05 -21.21
C ALA A 15 -3.17 3.27 -20.82
N TYR A 16 -3.31 1.96 -20.62
CA TYR A 16 -2.18 1.08 -20.37
C TYR A 16 -1.32 0.91 -21.62
N VAL A 17 0.00 1.10 -21.45
CA VAL A 17 0.98 0.97 -22.54
C VAL A 17 1.84 -0.28 -22.36
N ARG A 18 2.46 -0.45 -21.20
CA ARG A 18 3.39 -1.54 -20.90
C ARG A 18 3.55 -1.73 -19.40
N GLY A 19 3.66 -2.96 -18.94
CA GLY A 19 3.99 -3.34 -17.58
C GLY A 19 5.14 -4.36 -17.57
N GLY A 20 5.95 -4.34 -16.52
CA GLY A 20 7.06 -5.26 -16.33
C GLY A 20 7.73 -5.11 -14.96
N LYS A 21 8.90 -5.73 -14.77
CA LYS A 21 9.63 -5.71 -13.48
C LYS A 21 9.96 -4.30 -12.96
N ALA A 22 10.05 -3.31 -13.84
CA ALA A 22 10.33 -1.93 -13.49
C ALA A 22 9.07 -1.11 -13.13
N GLY A 23 7.88 -1.72 -13.26
CA GLY A 23 6.60 -1.05 -13.00
C GLY A 23 5.69 -0.97 -14.23
N THR A 24 4.66 -0.14 -14.11
CA THR A 24 3.60 0.04 -15.10
C THR A 24 3.67 1.44 -15.72
N CYS A 25 3.60 1.50 -17.05
CA CYS A 25 3.54 2.74 -17.82
C CYS A 25 2.14 2.95 -18.41
N LEU A 26 1.60 4.13 -18.14
CA LEU A 26 0.29 4.60 -18.55
C LEU A 26 0.45 5.91 -19.34
N ARG A 27 -0.39 6.11 -20.35
CA ARG A 27 -0.35 7.33 -21.19
C ARG A 27 -1.72 7.97 -21.30
N GLY A 28 -1.78 9.26 -21.02
CA GLY A 28 -2.97 10.09 -21.19
C GLY A 28 -3.13 10.55 -22.64
N ARG A 29 -4.36 10.98 -22.98
CA ARG A 29 -4.67 11.57 -24.29
C ARG A 29 -4.03 12.95 -24.48
N ASP A 30 -3.69 13.61 -23.38
CA ASP A 30 -2.93 14.85 -23.30
C ASP A 30 -1.43 14.66 -23.62
N GLY A 31 -0.99 13.41 -23.81
CA GLY A 31 0.41 13.07 -24.04
C GLY A 31 1.22 12.90 -22.76
N LEU A 32 0.62 13.05 -21.58
CA LEU A 32 1.26 12.77 -20.29
C LEU A 32 1.61 11.28 -20.17
N GLU A 33 2.83 10.98 -19.77
CA GLU A 33 3.27 9.63 -19.44
C GLU A 33 3.39 9.49 -17.92
N VAL A 34 2.65 8.56 -17.34
CA VAL A 34 2.68 8.24 -15.90
C VAL A 34 3.34 6.89 -15.73
N ARG A 35 4.44 6.85 -14.97
CA ARG A 35 5.12 5.61 -14.59
C ARG A 35 4.81 5.32 -13.13
N LEU A 36 4.06 4.26 -12.91
CA LEU A 36 3.91 3.66 -11.60
C LEU A 36 5.12 2.76 -11.38
N ALA A 37 6.00 3.14 -10.45
CA ALA A 37 7.06 2.24 -10.02
C ALA A 37 6.42 0.90 -9.60
N ALA A 38 7.07 -0.22 -9.91
CA ALA A 38 6.73 -1.45 -9.22
C ALA A 38 6.78 -1.14 -7.72
N PRO A 39 5.81 -1.59 -6.91
CA PRO A 39 5.90 -1.40 -5.47
C PRO A 39 7.31 -1.84 -5.07
N GLU A 40 8.07 -0.94 -4.42
CA GLU A 40 9.29 -1.35 -3.73
C GLU A 40 8.87 -2.58 -2.96
N ARG A 41 9.39 -3.75 -3.35
CA ARG A 41 9.00 -5.06 -2.79
C ARG A 41 8.74 -4.80 -1.34
N GLU A 42 7.46 -4.89 -0.92
CA GLU A 42 7.08 -4.56 0.44
C GLU A 42 8.15 -5.20 1.31
N ALA A 43 9.00 -4.37 1.93
CA ALA A 43 9.84 -4.89 2.98
C ALA A 43 8.83 -5.59 3.87
N PRO A 44 8.95 -6.92 4.07
CA PRO A 44 7.90 -7.68 4.73
C PRO A 44 7.60 -6.89 5.97
N VAL A 45 6.37 -6.35 6.03
CA VAL A 45 5.96 -5.63 7.22
C VAL A 45 6.00 -6.72 8.24
N GLU A 46 7.08 -6.77 9.00
CA GLU A 46 7.26 -7.55 10.21
C GLU A 46 6.20 -6.97 11.14
N ARG A 47 4.96 -7.38 10.91
CA ARG A 47 3.88 -7.29 11.87
C ARG A 47 4.33 -8.26 12.94
N GLU A 48 5.20 -7.78 13.82
CA GLU A 48 5.41 -8.39 15.11
C GLU A 48 4.01 -8.68 15.64
N ARG A 49 3.69 -9.96 15.75
CA ARG A 49 2.43 -10.39 16.33
C ARG A 49 2.50 -9.99 17.79
N LEU A 50 1.99 -8.80 18.08
CA LEU A 50 1.78 -8.34 19.43
C LEU A 50 0.93 -9.40 20.12
N SER A 51 1.56 -10.07 21.09
CA SER A 51 0.85 -11.00 21.95
C SER A 51 -0.20 -10.20 22.72
N LEU A 52 -1.47 -10.60 22.59
CA LEU A 52 -2.57 -10.02 23.36
C LEU A 52 -2.25 -10.01 24.86
N VAL A 53 -1.57 -11.05 25.35
CA VAL A 53 -1.12 -11.15 26.73
C VAL A 53 -0.09 -10.08 27.07
N GLY A 54 0.89 -9.84 26.18
CA GLY A 54 1.89 -8.79 26.36
C GLY A 54 1.28 -7.39 26.42
N VAL A 55 0.29 -7.13 25.56
CA VAL A 55 -0.46 -5.87 25.56
C VAL A 55 -1.27 -5.71 26.84
N LEU A 56 -1.95 -6.77 27.32
CA LEU A 56 -2.70 -6.75 28.58
C LEU A 56 -1.80 -6.50 29.79
N VAL A 57 -0.63 -7.13 29.85
CA VAL A 57 0.35 -6.89 30.93
C VAL A 57 0.86 -5.45 30.91
N ALA A 58 1.20 -4.93 29.73
CA ALA A 58 1.62 -3.54 29.59
C ALA A 58 0.51 -2.55 29.99
N PHE A 59 -0.75 -2.86 29.66
CA PHE A 59 -1.90 -2.05 30.01
C PHE A 59 -2.19 -2.05 31.52
N LEU A 60 -2.06 -3.21 32.18
CA LEU A 60 -2.20 -3.31 33.63
C LEU A 60 -1.04 -2.58 34.35
N ALA A 61 0.18 -2.70 33.83
CA ALA A 61 1.36 -2.02 34.37
C ALA A 61 1.32 -0.50 34.17
N SER A 62 0.68 -0.01 33.10
CA SER A 62 0.59 1.43 32.82
C SER A 62 -0.37 2.19 33.73
N GLY A 63 -1.16 1.48 34.56
CA GLY A 63 -2.08 2.10 35.51
C GLY A 63 -3.09 3.03 34.84
N ALA A 64 -3.46 2.74 33.58
CA ALA A 64 -4.39 3.57 32.82
C ALA A 64 -5.79 3.50 33.45
N GLU A 65 -6.07 4.44 34.36
CA GLU A 65 -7.41 4.62 34.91
C GLU A 65 -8.35 5.03 33.76
N PRO A 66 -9.54 4.40 33.66
CA PRO A 66 -10.52 4.81 32.68
C PRO A 66 -10.92 6.26 32.97
N ARG A 67 -10.66 7.16 32.00
CA ARG A 67 -11.21 8.51 32.04
C ARG A 67 -12.74 8.41 32.02
N GLN A 68 -13.35 8.72 33.16
CA GLN A 68 -14.77 9.08 33.24
C GLN A 68 -14.98 10.49 32.69
#